data_AF-A0AAN8Q454-F1
#
_entry.id   AF-A0AAN8Q454-F1
#
_cell.length_a   1.000
_cell.length_b   1.000
_cell.length_c   1.000
_cell.angle_alpha   90.00
_cell.angle_beta   90.00
_cell.angle_gamma   90.00
#
_symmetry.space_group_name_H-M   'P 1'
#
loop_
_entity.id
_entity.type
_entity.pdbx_description
1 polymer ?
#
loop_
_entity_poly.entity_id
_entity_poly.type
_entity_poly.pdbx_seq_one_letter_code
_entity_poly.pdbx_strand_id
1 'polypeptide(L)' 'MKPGLRKYVCDLTLDLNTVSRDLSLSEENRKVTRTEENQQPYPDHPERFEFCGQVLC' A
#
# COMPACT_ATOMS: atom_id res chain seq x y z
N MET A 1 -0.23 28.78 -8.69
CA MET A 1 0.66 27.60 -8.56
C MET A 1 1.08 27.45 -7.11
N LYS A 2 1.07 26.24 -6.54
CA LYS A 2 1.59 26.01 -5.19
C LYS A 2 3.11 26.28 -5.20
N PRO A 3 3.68 27.11 -4.32
CA PRO A 3 5.11 27.39 -4.31
C PRO A 3 5.94 26.20 -3.80
N GLY A 4 7.21 26.13 -4.20
CA GLY A 4 8.17 25.12 -3.74
C GLY A 4 7.93 23.70 -4.27
N LEU A 5 8.39 22.69 -3.54
CA LEU A 5 8.27 21.27 -3.91
C LEU A 5 6.81 20.78 -4.00
N ARG A 6 5.88 21.50 -3.36
CA ARG A 6 4.44 21.18 -3.37
C ARG A 6 3.81 21.23 -4.76
N LYS A 7 4.49 21.82 -5.75
CA LYS A 7 4.06 21.81 -7.16
C LYS A 7 4.20 20.44 -7.84
N TYR A 8 4.95 19.52 -7.24
CA TYR A 8 5.20 18.16 -7.75
C TYR A 8 4.45 17.09 -6.96
N VAL A 9 3.48 17.48 -6.11
CA VAL A 9 2.64 16.51 -5.42
C VAL A 9 1.77 15.79 -6.44
N CYS A 10 1.82 14.47 -6.44
CA CYS A 10 0.87 13.60 -7.11
C CYS A 10 0.04 12.87 -6.05
N ASP A 11 -1.25 12.72 -6.31
CA ASP A 11 -2.08 11.80 -5.55
C ASP A 11 -1.73 10.37 -5.98
N LEU A 12 -1.32 9.56 -5.01
CA LEU A 12 -1.02 8.15 -5.19
C LEU A 12 -1.99 7.31 -4.37
N THR A 13 -2.39 6.18 -4.94
CA THR A 13 -3.24 5.18 -4.29
C THR A 13 -2.48 3.87 -4.32
N LEU A 14 -2.37 3.20 -3.17
CA LEU A 14 -1.64 1.95 -3.09
C LEU A 14 -2.44 0.79 -3.68
N ASP A 15 -1.74 -0.12 -4.34
CA ASP A 15 -2.33 -1.26 -5.04
C ASP A 15 -2.52 -2.47 -4.10
N LEU A 16 -3.79 -2.83 -3.88
CA LEU A 16 -4.21 -3.99 -3.11
C LEU A 16 -3.79 -5.33 -3.75
N ASN A 17 -3.40 -5.36 -5.01
CA ASN A 17 -2.90 -6.56 -5.67
C ASN A 17 -1.41 -6.82 -5.34
N THR A 18 -0.66 -5.77 -5.03
CA THR A 18 0.77 -5.87 -4.68
C THR A 18 1.01 -5.96 -3.19
N VAL A 19 0.09 -5.44 -2.36
CA VAL A 19 0.27 -5.36 -0.90
C VAL A 19 0.52 -6.73 -0.27
N SER A 20 1.58 -6.80 0.53
CA SER A 20 1.86 -8.00 1.31
C SER A 20 0.76 -8.30 2.32
N ARG A 21 0.55 -9.58 2.63
CA ARG A 21 -0.48 -10.02 3.59
C ARG A 21 -0.17 -9.58 5.03
N ASP A 22 1.04 -9.16 5.34
CA ASP A 22 1.39 -8.66 6.68
C ASP A 22 1.03 -7.16 6.88
N LEU A 23 0.49 -6.53 5.84
CA LEU A 23 0.14 -5.11 5.81
C LEU A 23 -1.36 -4.91 5.60
N SER A 24 -1.94 -3.96 6.31
CA SER A 24 -3.31 -3.49 6.08
C SER A 24 -3.30 -2.09 5.48
N LEU A 25 -4.21 -1.86 4.53
CA LEU A 25 -4.45 -0.55 3.94
C LEU A 25 -5.70 0.10 4.53
N SER A 26 -5.64 1.42 4.71
CA SER A 26 -6.74 2.25 5.20
C SER A 26 -6.70 3.63 4.54
N GLU A 27 -7.67 4.49 4.87
CA GLU A 27 -7.78 5.85 4.33
C GLU A 27 -7.72 5.85 2.79
N GLU A 28 -8.62 5.11 2.15
CA GLU A 28 -8.68 4.97 0.68
C GLU A 28 -7.34 4.47 0.07
N ASN A 29 -6.71 3.51 0.74
CA ASN A 29 -5.40 2.97 0.37
C ASN A 29 -4.28 4.02 0.33
N ARG A 30 -4.36 5.07 1.14
CA ARG A 30 -3.29 6.07 1.30
C ARG A 30 -2.43 5.82 2.53
N LYS A 31 -2.85 4.90 3.41
CA LYS A 31 -2.16 4.58 4.65
C LYS A 31 -1.92 3.09 4.81
N VAL A 32 -0.70 2.73 5.18
CA VAL A 32 -0.24 1.36 5.44
C VAL A 32 0.01 1.17 6.93
N THR A 33 -0.47 0.07 7.49
CA THR A 33 -0.15 -0.36 8.84
C THR A 33 0.29 -1.81 8.83
N ARG A 34 1.35 -2.14 9.58
CA ARG A 34 1.75 -3.54 9.78
C ARG A 34 0.85 -4.17 10.83
N THR A 35 0.28 -5.34 10.55
CA THR A 35 -0.59 -6.04 11.50
C THR A 35 0.19 -7.16 12.18
N GLU A 36 0.00 -7.33 13.49
CA GLU A 36 0.51 -8.49 14.23
C GLU A 36 -0.43 -9.70 14.13
N GLU A 37 -1.69 -9.48 13.75
CA GLU A 37 -2.62 -10.56 13.40
C GLU A 37 -2.15 -11.31 12.14
N ASN A 38 -2.54 -12.59 12.07
CA ASN A 38 -2.30 -13.48 10.93
C ASN A 38 -2.57 -12.77 9.58
N GLN A 39 -1.85 -13.22 8.55
CA GLN A 39 -1.92 -12.72 7.18
C GLN A 39 -3.32 -12.23 6.76
N GLN A 40 -3.40 -10.97 6.34
CA GLN A 40 -4.61 -10.35 5.80
C GLN A 40 -5.21 -11.24 4.70
N PRO A 41 -6.54 -11.37 4.63
CA PRO A 41 -7.25 -12.30 3.75
C PRO A 41 -7.31 -11.79 2.30
N TYR A 42 -6.20 -11.31 1.77
CA TYR A 42 -6.11 -10.87 0.39
C TYR A 42 -6.07 -12.06 -0.56
N PRO A 43 -6.79 -12.01 -1.69
CA PRO A 43 -6.76 -13.07 -2.68
C PRO A 43 -5.35 -13.21 -3.28
N ASP A 44 -5.04 -14.43 -3.70
CA ASP A 44 -3.77 -14.71 -4.39
C ASP A 44 -3.66 -13.87 -5.65
N HIS A 45 -2.49 -13.27 -5.85
CA HIS A 45 -2.19 -12.44 -7.01
C HIS A 45 -0.70 -12.58 -7.35
N PRO A 46 -0.33 -12.74 -8.63
CA PRO A 46 1.07 -12.96 -9.02
C PRO A 46 2.01 -11.80 -8.68
N GLU A 47 1.47 -10.59 -8.54
CA GLU A 47 2.24 -9.39 -8.20
C GLU A 47 2.33 -9.14 -6.69
N ARG A 48 1.74 -10.02 -5.86
CA ARG A 48 1.69 -9.83 -4.41
C ARG A 48 3.03 -10.13 -3.77
N PHE A 49 3.49 -9.25 -2.89
CA PHE A 49 4.68 -9.52 -2.09
C PHE A 49 4.39 -10.57 -1.01
N GLU A 50 4.97 -11.76 -1.16
CA GLU A 50 4.75 -12.87 -0.23
C GLU A 50 5.65 -12.84 1.01
N PHE A 51 6.88 -12.31 0.88
CA PHE A 51 7.91 -12.45 1.91
C PHE A 51 8.26 -11.16 2.65
N CYS A 52 7.99 -10.00 2.06
CA CYS A 52 8.34 -8.71 2.63
C CYS A 52 7.11 -7.82 2.72
N GLY A 53 6.99 -7.08 3.82
CA GLY A 53 5.96 -6.05 4.01
C GLY A 53 6.17 -4.86 3.08
N GLN A 54 5.85 -5.03 1.80
CA GLN A 54 5.94 -4.03 0.74
C GLN A 54 4.61 -3.88 0.00
N VAL A 55 4.45 -2.77 -0.69
CA VAL A 55 3.29 -2.40 -1.52
C VAL A 55 3.72 -1.36 -2.54
N LEU A 56 3.11 -1.37 -3.73
CA LEU A 56 3.33 -0.39 -4.80
C LEU A 56 2.13 0.57 -4.93
N CYS A 57 2.32 1.67 -5.67
CA CYS A 57 1.31 2.63 -6.07
C CYS A 57 1.18 2.70 -7.60
#